data_AF-A0A2S2KS46-F1
#
_entry.id   AF-A0A2S2KS46-F1
#
_cell.length_a   1.000
_cell.length_b   1.000
_cell.length_c   1.000
_cell.angle_alpha   90.00
_cell.angle_beta   90.00
_cell.angle_gamma   90.00
#
_symmetry.space_group_name_H-M   'P 1'
#
loop_
_entity.id
_entity.type
_entity.pdbx_description
1 polymer ?
#
loop_
_entity_poly.entity_id
_entity_poly.type
_entity_poly.pdbx_seq_one_letter_code
_entity_poly.pdbx_strand_id
1 'polypeptide(L)'
;MTEFVHKPYDQIYVRDMIKLDLDDLIGMMSSLEAANAYWVDGVLFASFAMTESEELAKKEMQNEMFLDKIIFSVYEKYTKTVKSSTNLEIGVLNMQKSKLYQDLIAWLKTQPIWNE
;
A
#
# COMPACT_ATOMS: atom_id res chain seq x y z
N MET A 1 -26.70 -15.17 -13.65
CA MET A 1 -25.45 -14.90 -14.38
C MET A 1 -24.81 -13.73 -13.66
N THR A 2 -23.72 -13.95 -12.92
CA THR A 2 -23.11 -12.90 -12.08
C THR A 2 -22.24 -12.03 -12.98
N GLU A 3 -22.64 -10.77 -13.17
CA GLU A 3 -21.91 -9.80 -13.98
C GLU A 3 -20.76 -9.21 -13.16
N PHE A 4 -19.53 -9.36 -13.64
CA PHE A 4 -18.36 -8.70 -13.07
C PHE A 4 -18.05 -7.44 -13.88
N VAL A 5 -18.54 -6.30 -13.40
CA VAL A 5 -18.29 -4.99 -14.02
C VAL A 5 -17.07 -4.37 -13.35
N HIS A 6 -15.90 -4.45 -14.00
CA HIS A 6 -14.68 -3.81 -13.54
C HIS A 6 -14.63 -2.36 -14.01
N LYS A 7 -14.97 -1.42 -13.12
CA LYS A 7 -14.69 0.01 -13.31
C LYS A 7 -13.41 0.38 -12.56
N PRO A 8 -12.46 1.10 -13.18
CA PRO A 8 -11.32 1.64 -12.45
C PRO A 8 -11.82 2.65 -11.41
N TYR A 9 -11.14 2.71 -10.26
CA TYR A 9 -11.42 3.73 -9.24
C TYR A 9 -11.20 5.12 -9.83
N ASP A 10 -12.13 6.04 -9.59
CA ASP A 10 -12.04 7.43 -10.05
C ASP A 10 -11.06 8.23 -9.18
N GLN A 11 -11.06 8.00 -7.86
CA GLN A 11 -10.20 8.72 -6.90
C GLN A 11 -9.76 7.82 -5.74
N ILE A 12 -8.52 8.01 -5.28
CA ILE A 12 -7.97 7.36 -4.08
C ILE A 12 -7.68 8.43 -3.05
N TYR A 13 -8.30 8.34 -1.89
CA TYR A 13 -8.08 9.22 -0.76
C TYR A 13 -7.15 8.55 0.23
N VAL A 14 -6.03 9.20 0.51
CA VAL A 14 -5.06 8.75 1.50
C VAL A 14 -5.11 9.74 2.66
N ARG A 15 -5.52 9.27 3.84
CA ARG A 15 -5.65 10.13 5.01
C ARG A 15 -4.29 10.43 5.65
N ASP A 16 -3.45 9.41 5.79
CA ASP A 16 -2.12 9.56 6.39
C ASP A 16 -1.06 8.81 5.57
N MET A 17 0.14 9.38 5.49
CA MET A 17 1.28 8.79 4.80
C MET A 17 2.42 8.74 5.80
N ILE A 18 3.07 7.58 5.92
CA ILE A 18 4.13 7.37 6.90
C ILE A 18 5.31 6.72 6.19
N LYS A 19 6.45 7.41 6.18
CA LYS A 19 7.70 6.85 5.72
C LYS A 19 8.40 6.17 6.91
N LEU A 20 8.69 4.88 6.77
CA LEU A 20 9.42 4.11 7.76
C LEU A 20 10.67 3.49 7.13
N ASP A 21 11.63 3.16 7.98
CA ASP A 21 12.71 2.25 7.61
C ASP A 21 12.17 0.84 7.36
N LEU A 22 12.95 0.08 6.60
CA LEU A 22 12.59 -1.28 6.21
C LEU A 22 12.36 -2.17 7.45
N ASP A 23 13.20 -2.02 8.47
CA ASP A 23 13.11 -2.79 9.72
C ASP A 23 11.81 -2.50 10.48
N ASP A 24 11.46 -1.22 10.63
CA ASP A 24 10.22 -0.79 11.28
C ASP A 24 8.97 -1.23 10.51
N LEU A 25 9.00 -1.12 9.18
CA LEU A 25 7.90 -1.59 8.34
C LEU A 25 7.73 -3.11 8.47
N ILE A 26 8.82 -3.88 8.46
CA ILE A 26 8.76 -5.34 8.64
C ILE A 26 8.29 -5.71 10.04
N GLY A 27 8.77 -5.01 11.07
CA GLY A 27 8.33 -5.19 12.46
C GLY A 27 6.83 -4.95 12.61
N MET A 28 6.32 -3.87 12.02
CA MET A 28 4.90 -3.54 12.01
C MET A 28 4.07 -4.58 11.26
N MET A 29 4.48 -4.96 10.04
CA MET A 29 3.78 -5.96 9.24
C MET A 29 3.74 -7.32 9.94
N SER A 30 4.86 -7.71 10.58
CA SER A 30 4.95 -8.93 11.37
C SER A 30 4.03 -8.88 12.60
N SER A 31 3.93 -7.73 13.27
CA SER A 31 3.03 -7.54 14.43
C SER A 31 1.55 -7.55 14.05
N LEU A 32 1.21 -7.18 12.82
CA LEU A 32 -0.17 -7.12 12.32
C LEU A 32 -0.63 -8.43 11.70
N GLU A 33 0.21 -9.47 11.71
CA GLU A 33 0.00 -10.73 10.98
C GLU A 33 -0.29 -10.48 9.49
N ALA A 34 0.13 -9.32 8.98
CA ALA A 34 -0.07 -8.92 7.60
C ALA A 34 0.95 -9.69 6.76
N ALA A 35 0.47 -10.76 6.10
CA ALA A 35 1.33 -11.75 5.47
C ALA A 35 2.25 -11.17 4.38
N ASN A 36 1.87 -10.07 3.72
CA ASN A 36 2.62 -9.54 2.59
C ASN A 36 2.62 -8.00 2.52
N ALA A 37 3.78 -7.43 2.16
CA ALA A 37 3.92 -6.05 1.71
C ALA A 37 3.85 -5.97 0.17
N TYR A 38 3.51 -4.81 -0.36
CA TYR A 38 3.45 -4.57 -1.81
C TYR A 38 4.70 -3.84 -2.28
N TRP A 39 5.24 -4.24 -3.42
CA TRP A 39 6.40 -3.59 -4.03
C TRP A 39 6.07 -3.07 -5.42
N VAL A 40 6.38 -1.79 -5.66
CA VAL A 40 6.23 -1.12 -6.96
C VAL A 40 7.32 -0.07 -7.12
N ASP A 41 8.00 -0.09 -8.26
CA ASP A 41 8.91 0.97 -8.73
C ASP A 41 9.95 1.41 -7.67
N GLY A 42 10.53 0.43 -6.97
CA GLY A 42 11.54 0.68 -5.93
C GLY A 42 10.96 1.12 -4.58
N VAL A 43 9.66 0.96 -4.36
CA VAL A 43 8.97 1.33 -3.11
C VAL A 43 8.26 0.11 -2.56
N LEU A 44 8.55 -0.21 -1.30
CA LEU A 44 7.81 -1.20 -0.54
C LEU A 44 6.77 -0.46 0.31
N PHE A 45 5.51 -0.87 0.26
CA PHE A 45 4.45 -0.21 1.01
C PHE A 45 3.38 -1.19 1.47
N ALA A 46 2.67 -0.76 2.51
CA ALA A 46 1.47 -1.38 3.05
C ALA A 46 0.37 -0.32 3.09
N SER A 47 -0.78 -0.65 2.54
CA SER A 47 -1.95 0.23 2.57
C SER A 47 -2.99 -0.33 3.54
N PHE A 48 -3.45 0.50 4.46
CA PHE A 48 -4.48 0.14 5.43
C PHE A 48 -5.80 0.76 4.99
N ALA A 49 -6.76 -0.10 4.64
CA ALA A 49 -8.12 0.34 4.38
C ALA A 49 -8.76 0.85 5.67
N MET A 50 -9.61 1.87 5.55
CA MET A 50 -10.40 2.35 6.67
C MET A 50 -11.45 1.30 7.05
N THR A 51 -11.62 1.02 8.34
CA THR A 51 -12.64 0.07 8.81
C THR A 51 -14.02 0.50 8.33
N GLU A 52 -14.75 -0.45 7.73
CA GLU A 52 -16.06 -0.24 7.12
C GLU A 52 -16.95 0.65 8.00
N SER A 53 -17.25 1.83 7.49
CA SER A 53 -18.23 2.75 8.07
C SER A 53 -19.33 2.97 7.04
N GLU A 54 -20.57 3.24 7.44
CA GLU A 54 -21.67 3.49 6.48
C GLU A 54 -21.35 4.59 5.46
N GLU A 55 -20.50 5.55 5.82
CA GLU A 55 -19.98 6.57 4.91
C GLU A 55 -19.03 6.03 3.84
N LEU A 56 -18.18 5.05 4.18
CA LEU A 56 -17.33 4.34 3.22
C LEU A 56 -18.16 3.57 2.21
N ALA A 57 -19.19 2.84 2.68
CA ALA A 57 -20.06 2.07 1.79
C ALA A 57 -20.71 2.97 0.72
N LYS A 58 -21.11 4.20 1.08
CA LYS A 58 -21.66 5.18 0.12
C LYS A 58 -20.63 5.68 -0.90
N LYS A 59 -19.36 5.78 -0.51
CA LYS A 59 -18.28 6.24 -1.40
C LYS A 59 -17.68 5.12 -2.24
N GLU A 60 -17.69 3.88 -1.75
CA GLU A 60 -17.37 2.71 -2.58
C GLU A 60 -18.38 2.54 -3.71
N MET A 61 -19.65 2.88 -3.49
CA MET A 61 -20.66 2.98 -4.57
C MET A 61 -20.32 4.06 -5.62
N GLN A 62 -19.41 4.99 -5.32
CA GLN A 62 -18.92 6.05 -6.22
C GLN A 62 -17.57 5.70 -6.88
N ASN A 63 -17.04 4.48 -6.70
CA ASN A 63 -15.72 4.05 -7.20
C ASN A 63 -14.56 4.86 -6.57
N GLU A 64 -14.72 5.33 -5.34
CA GLU A 64 -13.65 6.00 -4.59
C GLU A 64 -13.01 5.02 -3.58
N MET A 65 -11.67 4.97 -3.55
CA MET A 65 -10.93 4.14 -2.59
C MET A 65 -10.45 4.99 -1.42
N PHE A 66 -10.66 4.54 -0.18
CA PHE A 66 -10.23 5.25 1.02
C PHE A 66 -9.22 4.43 1.81
N LEU A 67 -8.01 4.97 1.91
CA LEU A 67 -6.90 4.44 2.69
C LEU A 67 -6.74 5.29 3.94
N ASP A 68 -6.91 4.66 5.11
CA ASP A 68 -6.69 5.32 6.40
C ASP A 68 -5.22 5.73 6.54
N LYS A 69 -4.30 4.86 6.12
CA LYS A 69 -2.88 5.17 6.07
C LYS A 69 -2.14 4.34 5.05
N ILE A 70 -1.13 4.94 4.45
CA ILE A 70 -0.12 4.25 3.64
C ILE A 70 1.21 4.35 4.35
N ILE A 71 1.81 3.20 4.60
CA ILE A 71 3.12 3.10 5.23
C ILE A 71 4.07 2.58 4.18
N PHE A 72 5.17 3.27 3.95
CA PHE A 72 6.09 2.92 2.87
C PHE A 72 7.55 3.08 3.28
N SER A 73 8.40 2.38 2.55
CA SER A 73 9.85 2.43 2.68
C SER A 73 10.50 2.35 1.31
N VAL A 74 11.66 2.99 1.18
CA VAL A 74 12.44 2.96 -0.06
C VAL A 74 13.11 1.59 -0.16
N TYR A 75 12.81 0.87 -1.23
CA TYR A 75 13.34 -0.48 -1.45
C TYR A 75 13.60 -0.70 -2.94
N GLU A 76 14.76 -0.27 -3.41
CA GLU A 76 15.07 -0.15 -4.84
C GLU A 76 14.96 -1.47 -5.63
N LYS A 77 15.26 -2.61 -4.97
CA LYS A 77 15.28 -3.92 -5.61
C LYS A 77 14.13 -4.77 -5.13
N TYR A 78 13.28 -5.23 -6.04
CA TYR A 78 12.29 -6.23 -5.72
C TYR A 78 12.94 -7.53 -5.20
N THR A 79 12.44 -8.01 -4.07
CA THR A 79 12.70 -9.36 -3.56
C THR A 79 11.37 -10.05 -3.25
N LYS A 80 11.32 -11.38 -3.26
CA LYS A 80 10.10 -12.14 -2.95
C LYS A 80 9.77 -12.13 -1.46
N THR A 81 10.80 -12.05 -0.64
CA THR A 81 10.71 -11.87 0.80
C THR A 81 11.67 -10.77 1.17
N VAL A 82 11.32 -10.01 2.20
CA VAL A 82 12.22 -9.03 2.78
C VAL A 82 12.46 -9.40 4.24
N LYS A 83 13.72 -9.36 4.63
CA LYS A 83 14.18 -9.77 5.94
C LYS A 83 14.72 -8.58 6.69
N SER A 84 14.25 -8.40 7.92
CA SER A 84 14.72 -7.38 8.84
C SER A 84 15.97 -7.86 9.59
N SER A 85 16.71 -6.91 10.14
CA SER A 85 17.85 -7.11 11.02
C SER A 85 17.51 -7.91 12.27
N THR A 86 16.24 -7.87 12.71
CA THR A 86 15.73 -8.67 13.85
C THR A 86 15.27 -10.08 13.46
N ASN A 87 15.68 -10.60 12.29
CA ASN A 87 15.38 -11.95 11.81
C ASN A 87 13.90 -12.19 11.46
N LEU A 88 13.11 -11.12 11.37
CA LEU A 88 11.73 -11.15 10.85
C LEU A 88 11.76 -11.21 9.32
N GLU A 89 10.82 -11.95 8.73
CA GLU A 89 10.66 -12.05 7.29
C GLU A 89 9.20 -11.86 6.92
N ILE A 90 8.93 -11.01 5.93
CA ILE A 90 7.60 -10.85 5.34
C ILE A 90 7.65 -11.16 3.85
N GLY A 91 6.53 -11.67 3.32
CA GLY A 91 6.35 -11.81 1.89
C GLY A 91 6.24 -10.46 1.21
N VAL A 92 6.73 -10.37 -0.02
CA VAL A 92 6.63 -9.17 -0.84
C VAL A 92 5.98 -9.54 -2.16
N LEU A 93 4.88 -8.85 -2.47
CA LEU A 93 4.12 -9.02 -3.69
C LEU A 93 4.52 -7.95 -4.71
N ASN A 94 4.99 -8.40 -5.87
CA ASN A 94 5.25 -7.49 -6.98
C ASN A 94 3.94 -6.99 -7.59
N MET A 95 3.63 -5.72 -7.34
CA MET A 95 2.45 -5.05 -7.88
C MET A 95 2.78 -4.13 -9.07
N GLN A 96 4.01 -4.19 -9.62
CA GLN A 96 4.45 -3.33 -10.71
C GLN A 96 3.62 -3.51 -12.00
N LYS A 97 2.94 -4.64 -12.17
CA LYS A 97 2.03 -4.86 -13.31
C LYS A 97 0.68 -4.13 -13.16
N SER A 98 0.37 -3.63 -11.98
CA SER A 98 -0.89 -2.92 -11.71
C SER A 98 -0.69 -1.43 -11.91
N LYS A 99 -1.35 -0.88 -12.93
CA LYS A 99 -1.33 0.58 -13.20
C LYS A 99 -1.78 1.38 -11.98
N LEU A 100 -2.81 0.93 -11.27
CA LEU A 100 -3.32 1.58 -10.06
C LEU A 100 -2.21 1.85 -9.04
N TYR A 101 -1.39 0.83 -8.73
CA TYR A 101 -0.31 0.99 -7.77
C TYR A 101 0.90 1.73 -8.35
N GLN A 102 1.14 1.65 -9.67
CA GLN A 102 2.15 2.48 -10.32
C GLN A 102 1.82 3.97 -10.21
N ASP A 103 0.57 4.35 -10.53
CA ASP A 103 0.07 5.73 -10.39
C ASP A 103 0.09 6.17 -8.93
N LEU A 104 -0.29 5.31 -7.99
CA LEU A 104 -0.22 5.58 -6.54
C LEU A 104 1.21 5.91 -6.10
N ILE A 105 2.19 5.07 -6.48
CA ILE A 105 3.59 5.29 -6.11
C ILE A 105 4.20 6.49 -6.82
N ALA A 106 3.86 6.73 -8.09
CA ALA A 106 4.27 7.92 -8.80
C ALA A 106 3.76 9.18 -8.09
N TRP A 107 2.48 9.20 -7.69
CA TRP A 107 1.90 10.27 -6.89
C TRP A 107 2.57 10.39 -5.51
N LEU A 108 2.84 9.28 -4.83
CA LEU A 108 3.50 9.25 -3.52
C LEU A 108 4.90 9.90 -3.58
N LYS A 109 5.67 9.63 -4.64
CA LYS A 109 6.99 10.24 -4.88
C LYS A 109 6.92 11.76 -5.08
N THR A 110 5.77 12.31 -5.45
CA THR A 110 5.57 13.77 -5.53
C THR A 110 5.22 14.42 -4.19
N GLN A 111 4.87 13.61 -3.17
CA GLN A 111 4.50 14.12 -1.86
C GLN A 111 5.75 14.55 -1.07
N PRO A 112 5.66 15.60 -0.25
CA PRO A 112 6.80 16.12 0.50
C PRO A 112 7.44 15.08 1.43
N ILE A 113 6.63 14.18 2.01
CA ILE A 113 7.07 13.09 2.89
C ILE A 113 8.04 12.10 2.21
N TRP A 114 8.09 12.08 0.88
CA TRP A 114 9.07 11.27 0.16
C TRP A 114 10.50 11.75 0.40
N ASN A 115 10.69 13.07 0.48
CA ASN A 115 11.99 13.74 0.61
C ASN A 115 12.39 14.05 2.06
N GLU A 116 11.51 13.84 3.04
CA GLU A 116 11.86 13.84 4.48
C GLU A 116 12.71 12.64 4.86
#